data_AF-A0A7C6TEY9-F1
#
_entry.id   AF-A0A7C6TEY9-F1
#
_cell.length_a   1.000
_cell.length_b   1.000
_cell.length_c   1.000
_cell.angle_alpha   90.00
_cell.angle_beta   90.00
_cell.angle_gamma   90.00
#
_symmetry.space_group_name_H-M   'P 1'
#
loop_
_entity.id
_entity.type
_entity.pdbx_description
1 polymer ?
#
loop_
_entity_poly.entity_id
_entity_poly.type
_entity_poly.pdbx_seq_one_letter_code
_entity_poly.pdbx_strand_id
1 'polypeptide(L)'
;MAESTRSYCQILIGRAMTGLIGLREIFDALAEEGVQLDATNLGPRLLAELKQHNYVPPPAIATYETALVREYRKYLEARASGSVGRRWRDPRKELLSWYPTIFEAKCDGCGECLEVCPRDVLGWDPDHARVLVLEPYECAPGCQLCFRACTRGAIVMPARESLHQRVETPGQGHAASGCAGCRGDCKTCG
;
A
#
# COMPACT_ATOMS: atom_id res chain seq x y z
N MET A 1 -1.44 -8.82 27.57
CA MET A 1 -2.44 -8.95 26.49
C MET A 1 -1.66 -9.40 25.27
N ALA A 2 -2.02 -10.54 24.66
CA ALA A 2 -1.30 -11.01 23.49
C ALA A 2 -1.64 -10.09 22.31
N GLU A 3 -0.67 -9.26 21.91
CA GLU A 3 -0.71 -8.49 20.67
C GLU A 3 -0.90 -9.50 19.52
N SER A 4 -2.13 -9.69 19.07
CA SER A 4 -2.41 -10.53 17.93
C SER A 4 -1.89 -9.78 16.70
N THR A 5 -0.69 -10.13 16.23
CA THR A 5 0.05 -9.42 15.19
C THR A 5 -0.55 -9.58 13.78
N ARG A 6 -1.88 -9.50 13.63
CA ARG A 6 -2.60 -9.59 12.35
C ARG A 6 -2.12 -8.56 11.36
N SER A 7 -2.04 -8.94 10.08
CA SER A 7 -1.65 -8.04 9.01
C SER A 7 -2.48 -6.76 9.02
N TYR A 8 -1.86 -5.64 8.64
CA TYR A 8 -2.57 -4.40 8.33
C TYR A 8 -2.30 -4.06 6.87
N CYS A 9 -3.33 -3.63 6.18
CA CYS A 9 -3.29 -3.27 4.77
C CYS A 9 -4.25 -2.12 4.50
N GLN A 10 -4.05 -1.40 3.41
CA GLN A 10 -5.06 -0.50 2.87
C GLN A 10 -5.47 -1.00 1.49
N ILE A 11 -6.77 -0.92 1.20
CA ILE A 11 -7.30 -1.22 -0.13
C ILE A 11 -8.31 -0.13 -0.54
N LEU A 12 -8.48 0.07 -1.84
CA LEU A 12 -9.52 0.97 -2.35
C LEU A 12 -10.90 0.31 -2.21
N ILE A 13 -11.78 0.89 -1.38
CA ILE A 13 -13.17 0.47 -1.25
C ILE A 13 -14.06 1.60 -1.76
N GLY A 14 -14.73 1.36 -2.89
CA GLY A 14 -15.42 2.41 -3.63
C GLY A 14 -14.43 3.46 -4.11
N ARG A 15 -14.43 4.63 -3.45
CA ARG A 15 -13.52 5.75 -3.74
C ARG A 15 -12.61 6.11 -2.56
N ALA A 16 -12.61 5.31 -1.48
CA ALA A 16 -11.85 5.59 -0.27
C ALA A 16 -10.79 4.52 -0.01
N MET A 17 -9.56 4.95 0.29
CA MET A 17 -8.53 4.07 0.84
C MET A 17 -8.89 3.68 2.26
N THR A 18 -9.10 2.39 2.49
CA THR A 18 -9.59 1.87 3.76
C THR A 18 -8.57 0.93 4.39
N GLY A 19 -8.17 1.22 5.62
CA GLY A 19 -7.32 0.35 6.43
C GLY A 19 -8.09 -0.87 6.93
N LEU A 20 -7.55 -2.06 6.68
CA LEU A 20 -8.10 -3.35 7.07
C LEU A 20 -7.06 -4.18 7.83
N ILE A 21 -7.54 -4.86 8.86
CA ILE A 21 -6.79 -5.77 9.72
C ILE A 21 -7.10 -7.21 9.31
N GLY A 22 -6.07 -8.03 9.13
CA GLY A 22 -6.19 -9.49 8.93
C GLY A 22 -6.46 -9.94 7.50
N LEU A 23 -6.42 -9.04 6.51
CA LEU A 23 -6.81 -9.39 5.13
C LEU A 23 -5.90 -10.45 4.50
N ARG A 24 -4.59 -10.41 4.81
CA ARG A 24 -3.65 -11.43 4.31
C ARG A 24 -4.04 -12.82 4.82
N GLU A 25 -4.31 -12.93 6.11
CA GLU A 25 -4.64 -14.19 6.76
C GLU A 25 -5.95 -14.76 6.19
N ILE A 26 -6.93 -13.90 5.90
CA ILE A 26 -8.17 -14.30 5.23
C ILE A 26 -7.86 -14.86 3.83
N PHE A 27 -7.06 -14.15 3.03
CA PHE A 27 -6.73 -14.60 1.67
C PHE A 27 -5.89 -15.87 1.64
N ASP A 28 -4.90 -15.98 2.53
CA ASP A 28 -4.07 -17.18 2.69
C ASP A 28 -4.96 -18.39 3.02
N ALA A 29 -5.85 -18.26 4.01
CA ALA A 29 -6.77 -19.34 4.41
C ALA A 29 -7.69 -19.79 3.26
N LEU A 30 -8.35 -18.85 2.58
CA LEU A 30 -9.24 -19.19 1.46
C LEU A 30 -8.49 -19.83 0.29
N ALA A 31 -7.26 -19.38 0.01
CA ALA A 31 -6.44 -19.96 -1.05
C ALA A 31 -5.93 -21.37 -0.68
N GLU A 32 -5.59 -21.62 0.58
CA GLU A 32 -5.23 -22.95 1.09
C GLU A 32 -6.40 -23.93 1.04
N GLU A 33 -7.62 -23.45 1.27
CA GLU A 33 -8.84 -24.22 1.06
C GLU A 33 -9.20 -24.46 -0.42
N GLY A 34 -8.52 -23.76 -1.35
CA GLY A 34 -8.77 -23.89 -2.79
C GLY A 34 -10.03 -23.19 -3.30
N VAL A 35 -10.51 -22.15 -2.59
CA VAL A 35 -11.69 -21.38 -2.98
C VAL A 35 -11.44 -20.66 -4.32
N GLN A 36 -12.31 -20.94 -5.30
CA GLN A 36 -12.23 -20.37 -6.65
C GLN A 36 -12.94 -19.00 -6.75
N LEU A 37 -12.58 -18.21 -7.76
CA LEU A 37 -13.16 -16.87 -8.01
C LEU A 37 -14.64 -16.89 -8.43
N ASP A 38 -15.12 -18.02 -8.94
CA ASP A 38 -16.50 -18.25 -9.37
C ASP A 38 -17.40 -18.83 -8.26
N ALA A 39 -16.86 -19.01 -7.04
CA ALA A 39 -17.64 -19.51 -5.91
C ALA A 39 -18.84 -18.58 -5.62
N THR A 40 -20.05 -19.17 -5.60
CA THR A 40 -21.34 -18.46 -5.53
C THR A 40 -21.45 -17.44 -4.39
N ASN A 41 -20.73 -17.64 -3.29
CA ASN A 41 -20.79 -16.80 -2.09
C ASN A 41 -19.44 -16.17 -1.71
N LEU A 42 -18.52 -15.99 -2.66
CA LEU A 42 -17.17 -15.49 -2.37
C LEU A 42 -17.18 -14.13 -1.66
N GLY A 43 -17.91 -13.13 -2.20
CA GLY A 43 -18.03 -11.79 -1.61
C GLY A 43 -18.57 -11.82 -0.18
N PRO A 44 -19.76 -12.39 0.07
CA PRO A 44 -20.32 -12.53 1.41
C PRO A 44 -19.41 -13.27 2.38
N ARG A 45 -18.71 -14.33 1.92
CA ARG A 45 -17.77 -15.09 2.74
C ARG A 45 -16.57 -14.25 3.15
N LEU A 46 -15.92 -13.58 2.21
CA LEU A 46 -14.81 -12.65 2.47
C LEU A 46 -15.21 -11.56 3.47
N LEU A 47 -16.43 -11.02 3.32
CA LEU A 47 -16.95 -10.00 4.22
C LEU A 47 -17.21 -10.53 5.63
N ALA A 48 -17.73 -11.75 5.75
CA ALA A 48 -17.98 -12.39 7.04
C ALA A 48 -16.69 -12.59 7.84
N GLU A 49 -15.62 -13.06 7.18
CA GLU A 49 -14.29 -13.17 7.80
C GLU A 49 -13.72 -11.79 8.16
N LEU A 50 -13.82 -10.81 7.26
CA LEU A 50 -13.31 -9.46 7.50
C LEU A 50 -13.96 -8.79 8.72
N LYS A 51 -15.28 -8.96 8.89
CA LYS A 51 -16.06 -8.37 9.99
C LYS A 51 -15.64 -8.84 11.38
N GLN A 52 -14.89 -9.94 11.51
CA GLN A 52 -14.37 -10.40 12.79
C GLN A 52 -13.39 -9.40 13.42
N HIS A 53 -12.71 -8.59 12.60
CA HIS A 53 -11.68 -7.65 13.04
C HIS A 53 -11.84 -6.22 12.51
N ASN A 54 -12.84 -5.97 11.67
CA ASN A 54 -13.03 -4.68 11.02
C ASN A 54 -14.50 -4.24 11.11
N TYR A 55 -14.71 -2.97 11.37
CA TYR A 55 -16.04 -2.38 11.20
C TYR A 55 -16.35 -2.20 9.72
N VAL A 56 -17.51 -2.70 9.29
CA VAL A 56 -18.05 -2.49 7.95
C VAL A 56 -19.37 -1.76 8.07
N PRO A 57 -19.50 -0.52 7.56
CA PRO A 57 -20.76 0.20 7.55
C PRO A 57 -21.83 -0.60 6.78
N PRO A 58 -23.04 -0.84 7.34
CA PRO A 58 -24.12 -1.50 6.63
C PRO A 58 -24.41 -0.98 5.21
N PRO A 59 -24.46 0.35 4.95
CA PRO A 59 -24.72 0.85 3.60
C PRO A 59 -23.58 0.60 2.61
N ALA A 60 -22.38 0.24 3.08
CA ALA A 60 -21.20 0.01 2.25
C ALA A 60 -20.91 -1.48 1.98
N ILE A 61 -21.76 -2.40 2.45
CA ILE A 61 -21.55 -3.86 2.35
C ILE A 61 -21.22 -4.31 0.92
N ALA A 62 -22.05 -3.94 -0.06
CA ALA A 62 -21.85 -4.34 -1.46
C ALA A 62 -20.53 -3.79 -2.04
N THR A 63 -20.14 -2.58 -1.65
CA THR A 63 -18.89 -1.94 -2.06
C THR A 63 -17.68 -2.67 -1.47
N TYR A 64 -17.76 -3.11 -0.21
CA TYR A 64 -16.72 -3.93 0.42
C TYR A 64 -16.60 -5.29 -0.27
N GLU A 65 -17.71 -5.99 -0.52
CA GLU A 65 -17.67 -7.29 -1.21
C GLU A 65 -17.00 -7.19 -2.58
N THR A 66 -17.37 -6.18 -3.37
CA THR A 66 -16.76 -5.91 -4.67
C THR A 66 -15.25 -5.68 -4.56
N ALA A 67 -14.82 -4.86 -3.60
CA ALA A 67 -13.41 -4.57 -3.37
C ALA A 67 -12.63 -5.81 -2.91
N LEU A 68 -13.18 -6.60 -1.98
CA LEU A 68 -12.54 -7.81 -1.46
C LEU A 68 -12.36 -8.87 -2.55
N VAL A 69 -13.37 -9.08 -3.39
CA VAL A 69 -13.27 -10.01 -4.53
C VAL A 69 -12.20 -9.55 -5.52
N ARG A 70 -12.13 -8.24 -5.82
CA ARG A 70 -11.09 -7.66 -6.69
C ARG A 70 -9.69 -7.92 -6.13
N GLU A 71 -9.48 -7.67 -4.85
CA GLU A 71 -8.17 -7.88 -4.22
C GLU A 71 -7.81 -9.36 -4.06
N TYR A 72 -8.79 -10.24 -3.83
CA TYR A 72 -8.56 -11.68 -3.78
C TYR A 72 -8.15 -12.24 -5.14
N ARG A 73 -8.75 -11.76 -6.24
CA ARG A 73 -8.31 -12.08 -7.61
C ARG A 73 -6.83 -11.75 -7.82
N LYS A 74 -6.43 -10.51 -7.53
CA LYS A 74 -5.03 -10.07 -7.63
C LYS A 74 -4.09 -10.93 -6.78
N TYR A 75 -4.54 -11.32 -5.59
CA TYR A 75 -3.78 -12.18 -4.69
C TYR A 75 -3.53 -13.55 -5.31
N LEU A 76 -4.55 -14.20 -5.88
CA LEU A 76 -4.41 -15.51 -6.53
C LEU A 76 -3.49 -15.45 -7.76
N GLU A 77 -3.61 -14.40 -8.58
CA GLU A 77 -2.73 -14.15 -9.74
C GLU A 77 -1.26 -13.97 -9.33
N ALA A 78 -1.01 -13.18 -8.28
CA ALA A 78 0.33 -12.99 -7.74
C ALA A 78 0.93 -14.28 -7.18
N ARG A 79 0.11 -15.10 -6.50
CA ARG A 79 0.52 -16.40 -5.96
C ARG A 79 0.86 -17.40 -7.07
N ALA A 80 0.06 -17.44 -8.14
CA ALA A 80 0.28 -18.33 -9.28
C ALA A 80 1.55 -17.96 -10.07
N SER A 81 1.86 -16.67 -10.19
CA SER A 81 3.04 -16.19 -10.91
C SER A 81 4.36 -16.31 -10.11
N GLY A 82 4.31 -16.77 -8.85
CA GLY A 82 5.49 -16.83 -7.98
C GLY A 82 6.05 -15.46 -7.60
N SER A 83 5.35 -14.37 -7.95
CA SER A 83 5.68 -13.03 -7.48
C SER A 83 5.51 -13.00 -5.97
N VAL A 84 6.46 -12.38 -5.26
CA VAL A 84 6.30 -12.06 -3.84
C VAL A 84 5.18 -11.04 -3.77
N GLY A 85 3.94 -11.51 -3.62
CA GLY A 85 2.76 -10.66 -3.47
C GLY A 85 3.01 -9.62 -2.38
N ARG A 86 2.43 -8.42 -2.57
CA ARG A 86 2.69 -7.20 -1.78
C ARG A 86 3.13 -7.51 -0.36
N ARG A 87 4.30 -7.02 0.06
CA ARG A 87 4.79 -7.18 1.44
C ARG A 87 3.97 -6.25 2.36
N TRP A 88 2.75 -6.69 2.68
CA TRP A 88 1.84 -6.03 3.60
C TRP A 88 2.52 -5.86 4.97
N ARG A 89 2.61 -4.62 5.44
CA ARG A 89 3.37 -4.07 6.59
C ARG A 89 4.80 -3.59 6.33
N ASP A 90 4.92 -2.28 6.11
CA ASP A 90 6.00 -1.49 6.69
C ASP A 90 5.41 -0.22 7.33
N PRO A 91 5.18 -0.20 8.66
CA PRO A 91 4.70 0.99 9.39
C PRO A 91 5.57 2.24 9.16
N ARG A 92 6.84 2.06 8.72
CA ARG A 92 7.73 3.18 8.37
C ARG A 92 7.32 3.87 7.08
N LYS A 93 6.61 3.19 6.18
CA LYS A 93 6.08 3.80 4.95
C LYS A 93 4.91 4.75 5.25
N GLU A 94 4.11 4.47 6.28
CA GLU A 94 3.05 5.39 6.73
C GLU A 94 3.62 6.68 7.34
N LEU A 95 4.84 6.64 7.88
CA LEU A 95 5.54 7.79 8.44
C LEU A 95 6.14 8.70 7.36
N LEU A 96 6.25 8.22 6.11
CA LEU A 96 6.71 8.99 4.97
C LEU A 96 5.51 9.34 4.08
N SER A 97 4.95 10.53 4.28
CA SER A 97 3.86 11.06 3.46
C SER A 97 4.36 11.53 2.08
N TRP A 98 4.99 10.64 1.32
CA TRP A 98 5.44 10.90 -0.06
C TRP A 98 4.57 10.14 -1.05
N TYR A 99 3.53 10.78 -1.59
CA TYR A 99 2.67 10.22 -2.64
C TYR A 99 1.99 11.34 -3.43
N PRO A 100 1.61 11.11 -4.69
CA PRO A 100 0.93 12.12 -5.50
C PRO A 100 -0.46 12.45 -4.94
N THR A 101 -0.90 13.69 -5.15
CA THR A 101 -2.31 14.10 -5.03
C THR A 101 -2.84 14.37 -6.43
N ILE A 102 -4.01 13.80 -6.77
CA ILE A 102 -4.64 13.96 -8.08
C ILE A 102 -5.83 14.90 -7.99
N PHE A 103 -5.80 15.99 -8.76
CA PHE A 103 -6.91 16.91 -8.96
C PHE A 103 -7.84 16.35 -10.04
N GLU A 104 -8.89 15.66 -9.60
CA GLU A 104 -9.87 15.03 -10.50
C GLU A 104 -10.46 15.98 -11.55
N ALA A 105 -10.67 17.25 -11.20
CA ALA A 105 -11.23 18.25 -12.11
C ALA A 105 -10.34 18.55 -13.33
N LYS A 106 -9.05 18.21 -13.26
CA LYS A 106 -8.07 18.38 -14.34
C LYS A 106 -7.71 17.06 -15.02
N CYS A 107 -8.11 15.92 -14.45
CA CYS A 107 -7.82 14.61 -15.00
C CYS A 107 -8.84 14.27 -16.10
N ASP A 108 -8.35 14.07 -17.31
CA ASP A 108 -9.13 13.65 -18.48
C ASP A 108 -9.07 12.14 -18.73
N GLY A 109 -8.42 11.38 -17.85
CA GLY A 109 -8.33 9.93 -17.96
C GLY A 109 -7.38 9.44 -19.07
N CYS A 110 -6.34 10.20 -19.45
CA CYS A 110 -5.42 9.76 -20.51
C CYS A 110 -4.57 8.51 -20.16
N GLY A 111 -4.37 8.21 -18.87
CA GLY A 111 -3.68 7.01 -18.41
C GLY A 111 -2.14 7.04 -18.46
N GLU A 112 -1.51 8.08 -19.03
CA GLU A 112 -0.04 8.17 -19.18
C GLU A 112 0.72 8.01 -17.86
N CYS A 113 0.14 8.46 -16.75
CA CYS A 113 0.75 8.35 -15.43
C CYS A 113 0.79 6.92 -14.88
N LEU A 114 -0.08 6.02 -15.37
CA LEU A 114 -0.11 4.61 -15.00
C LEU A 114 1.08 3.86 -15.59
N GLU A 115 1.33 4.06 -16.89
CA GLU A 115 2.41 3.41 -17.64
C GLU A 115 3.82 3.71 -17.09
N VAL A 116 4.01 4.92 -16.54
CA VAL A 116 5.31 5.35 -16.02
C VAL A 116 5.53 5.00 -14.54
N CYS A 117 4.55 4.40 -13.86
CA CYS A 117 4.63 4.12 -12.43
C CYS A 117 5.27 2.75 -12.16
N PRO A 118 6.55 2.64 -11.76
CA PRO A 118 7.21 1.33 -11.56
C PRO A 118 6.74 0.57 -10.32
N ARG A 119 5.80 1.14 -9.56
CA ARG A 119 5.30 0.62 -8.27
C ARG A 119 3.80 0.43 -8.26
N ASP A 120 3.12 0.66 -9.40
CA ASP A 120 1.67 0.51 -9.53
C ASP A 120 0.87 1.24 -8.44
N VAL A 121 1.36 2.42 -8.04
CA VAL A 121 0.75 3.27 -6.99
C VAL A 121 -0.55 3.90 -7.46
N LEU A 122 -0.66 4.10 -8.77
CA LEU A 122 -1.80 4.71 -9.42
C LEU A 122 -2.66 3.61 -10.05
N GLY A 123 -3.96 3.84 -10.14
CA GLY A 123 -4.86 2.95 -10.85
C GLY A 123 -6.14 3.65 -11.26
N TRP A 124 -6.98 2.97 -12.04
CA TRP A 124 -8.26 3.51 -12.48
C TRP A 124 -9.27 3.61 -11.33
N ASP A 125 -10.14 4.61 -11.42
CA ASP A 125 -11.37 4.64 -10.66
C ASP A 125 -12.32 3.50 -11.11
N PRO A 126 -13.37 3.18 -10.32
CA PRO A 126 -14.30 2.10 -10.68
C PRO A 126 -14.91 2.26 -12.08
N ASP A 127 -15.17 3.51 -12.50
CA ASP A 127 -15.79 3.84 -13.78
C ASP A 127 -14.78 3.95 -14.94
N HIS A 128 -13.49 3.71 -14.71
CA HIS A 128 -12.38 3.86 -15.67
C HIS A 128 -12.35 5.22 -16.38
N ALA A 129 -12.87 6.26 -15.74
CA ALA A 129 -12.92 7.62 -16.23
C ALA A 129 -11.72 8.44 -15.76
N ARG A 130 -11.12 8.09 -14.60
CA ARG A 130 -10.08 8.88 -13.95
C ARG A 130 -9.04 8.00 -13.27
N VAL A 131 -7.86 8.58 -13.05
CA VAL A 131 -6.81 7.94 -12.27
C VAL A 131 -6.92 8.33 -10.80
N LEU A 132 -6.78 7.35 -9.91
CA LEU A 132 -6.74 7.47 -8.46
C LEU A 132 -5.39 6.99 -7.92
N VAL A 133 -5.07 7.41 -6.70
CA VAL A 133 -3.91 6.92 -5.94
C VAL A 133 -4.38 5.73 -5.12
N LEU A 134 -3.98 4.52 -5.53
CA LEU A 134 -4.40 3.27 -4.91
C LEU A 134 -3.44 2.81 -3.80
N GLU A 135 -2.15 3.05 -3.95
CA GLU A 135 -1.15 2.56 -2.99
C GLU A 135 -0.18 3.69 -2.59
N PRO A 136 -0.67 4.76 -1.92
CA PRO A 136 0.13 5.96 -1.64
C PRO A 136 1.46 5.61 -0.95
N TYR A 137 1.45 4.70 0.02
CA TYR A 137 2.64 4.34 0.78
C TYR A 137 3.64 3.45 0.03
N GLU A 138 3.31 2.93 -1.15
CA GLU A 138 4.26 2.21 -2.02
C GLU A 138 5.03 3.14 -2.96
N CYS A 139 4.68 4.44 -2.97
CA CYS A 139 5.40 5.42 -3.75
C CYS A 139 6.83 5.58 -3.24
N ALA A 140 7.79 5.49 -4.17
CA ALA A 140 9.19 5.64 -3.83
C ALA A 140 9.48 7.09 -3.39
N PRO A 141 10.07 7.32 -2.21
CA PRO A 141 10.42 8.66 -1.74
C PRO A 141 11.25 9.42 -2.77
N GLY A 142 10.83 10.65 -3.08
CA GLY A 142 11.50 11.50 -4.08
C GLY A 142 11.16 11.19 -5.55
N CYS A 143 10.42 10.12 -5.85
CA CYS A 143 9.96 9.82 -7.20
C CYS A 143 8.90 10.84 -7.66
N GLN A 144 8.98 11.30 -8.91
CA GLN A 144 8.08 12.29 -9.52
C GLN A 144 7.73 11.93 -10.98
N LEU A 145 7.82 10.65 -11.35
CA LEU A 145 7.61 10.21 -12.74
C LEU A 145 6.19 10.53 -13.25
N CYS A 146 5.17 10.18 -12.47
CA CYS A 146 3.77 10.46 -12.81
C CYS A 146 3.50 11.97 -12.93
N PHE A 147 4.11 12.78 -12.06
CA PHE A 147 4.00 14.24 -12.11
C PHE A 147 4.55 14.81 -13.42
N ARG A 148 5.72 14.34 -13.85
CA ARG A 148 6.35 14.78 -15.11
C ARG A 148 5.61 14.30 -16.35
N ALA A 149 4.97 13.13 -16.29
CA ALA A 149 4.17 12.60 -17.38
C ALA A 149 2.82 13.33 -17.55
N CYS A 150 2.28 13.94 -16.48
CA CYS A 150 0.96 14.55 -16.54
C CYS A 150 0.96 15.91 -17.28
N THR A 151 0.64 15.90 -18.57
CA THR A 151 0.52 17.12 -19.40
C THR A 151 -0.61 18.06 -18.97
N ARG A 152 -1.62 17.54 -18.26
CA ARG A 152 -2.76 18.32 -17.75
C ARG A 152 -2.47 19.08 -16.45
N GLY A 153 -1.34 18.79 -15.79
CA GLY A 153 -1.06 19.34 -14.46
C GLY A 153 -2.10 18.92 -13.42
N ALA A 154 -2.67 17.71 -13.57
CA ALA A 154 -3.64 17.14 -12.63
C ALA A 154 -2.95 16.50 -11.41
N ILE A 155 -1.65 16.23 -11.48
CA ILE A 155 -0.89 15.60 -10.39
C ILE A 155 -0.04 16.64 -9.68
N VAL A 156 0.00 16.61 -8.35
CA VAL A 156 0.93 17.38 -7.53
C VAL A 156 1.64 16.46 -6.56
N MET A 157 2.94 16.70 -6.35
CA MET A 157 3.77 15.95 -5.41
C MET A 157 4.01 16.76 -4.14
N PRO A 158 4.26 16.10 -2.99
CA PRO A 158 4.72 16.76 -1.79
C PRO A 158 6.03 17.52 -2.04
N ALA A 159 6.25 18.57 -1.25
CA ALA A 159 7.47 19.36 -1.30
C ALA A 159 8.68 18.49 -0.93
N ARG A 160 9.80 18.59 -1.66
CA ARG A 160 10.97 17.69 -1.45
C ARG A 160 11.54 17.80 -0.04
N GLU A 161 11.35 18.95 0.59
CA GLU A 161 11.75 19.25 1.95
C GLU A 161 11.09 18.32 2.98
N SER A 162 9.91 17.75 2.65
CA SER A 162 9.22 16.78 3.51
C SER A 162 9.97 15.46 3.68
N LEU A 163 10.94 15.17 2.80
CA LEU A 163 11.75 13.96 2.85
C LEU A 163 12.82 13.99 3.96
N HIS A 164 13.07 15.14 4.59
CA HIS A 164 14.08 15.29 5.65
C HIS A 164 13.57 15.01 7.06
N GLN A 165 12.31 14.58 7.24
CA GLN A 165 11.83 14.17 8.56
C GLN A 165 12.55 12.89 8.98
N ARG A 166 13.50 13.03 9.92
CA ARG A 166 14.08 11.91 10.65
C ARG A 166 12.95 11.26 11.43
N VAL A 167 12.51 10.09 10.98
CA VAL A 167 11.72 9.19 11.81
C VAL A 167 12.65 8.68 12.90
N GLU A 168 12.57 9.26 14.09
CA GLU A 168 13.23 8.68 15.26
C GLU A 168 12.68 7.28 15.46
N THR A 169 13.55 6.28 15.43
CA THR A 169 13.16 4.89 15.63
C THR A 169 13.23 4.60 17.12
N PRO A 170 12.13 4.37 17.86
CA PRO A 170 12.23 3.88 19.22
C PRO A 170 12.82 2.46 19.14
N GLY A 171 14.02 2.26 19.68
CA GLY A 171 14.62 0.93 19.83
C GLY A 171 15.73 0.53 18.84
N GLN A 172 16.17 1.43 17.95
CA GLN A 172 17.51 1.29 17.35
C GLN A 172 18.47 2.21 18.08
N GLY A 173 18.77 1.86 19.33
CA GLY A 173 20.06 2.22 19.87
C GLY A 173 21.10 1.59 18.95
N HIS A 174 21.79 2.39 18.13
CA HIS A 174 23.15 2.02 17.82
C HIS A 174 23.79 1.77 19.18
N ALA A 175 24.10 0.52 19.49
CA ALA A 175 25.15 0.26 20.44
C ALA A 175 26.29 1.15 19.97
N ALA A 176 26.63 2.16 20.75
CA ALA A 176 27.94 2.76 20.69
C ALA A 176 28.86 1.56 20.95
N SER A 177 29.25 0.86 19.88
CA SER A 177 30.34 -0.08 19.95
C SER A 177 31.51 0.81 20.29
N GLY A 178 31.80 0.85 21.59
CA GLY A 178 32.69 1.80 22.19
C GLY A 178 33.96 1.82 21.39
N CYS A 179 34.42 3.02 21.09
CA CYS A 179 35.83 3.22 20.83
C CYS A 179 36.57 2.92 22.14
N ALA A 180 36.72 1.64 22.45
CA ALA A 180 37.43 1.11 23.60
C ALA A 180 38.70 0.45 23.05
N GLY A 181 39.59 1.26 22.47
CA GLY A 181 40.82 0.70 21.92
C GLY A 181 41.83 1.63 21.25
N CYS A 182 41.51 2.89 20.92
CA CYS A 182 42.52 3.78 20.32
C CYS A 182 43.36 4.47 21.40
N ARG A 183 44.40 3.79 21.89
CA ARG A 183 45.62 4.45 22.39
C ARG A 183 46.68 4.35 21.31
N GLY A 184 46.81 5.39 20.50
CA GLY A 184 47.90 5.51 19.52
C GLY A 184 47.43 5.89 18.12
N ASP A 185 47.99 7.00 17.64
CA ASP A 185 47.91 7.64 16.32
C ASP A 185 47.43 6.76 15.15
N CYS A 186 46.17 6.90 14.74
CA CYS A 186 45.69 6.36 13.47
C CYS A 186 45.83 7.42 12.37
N LYS A 187 47.00 7.46 11.73
CA LYS A 187 47.19 8.10 10.42
C LYS A 187 46.67 7.12 9.35
N THR A 188 45.41 7.24 8.94
CA THR A 188 44.89 6.92 7.58
C THR A 188 43.37 6.75 7.60
N CYS A 189 42.64 7.84 7.35
CA CYS A 189 41.38 7.79 6.63
C CYS A 189 41.54 8.80 5.49
N GLY A 190 41.85 8.30 4.30
CA GLY A 190 41.74 9.03 3.05
C GLY A 190 40.33 8.90 2.48
#